data_AF-A0A955XSN0-F1
#
_entry.id   AF-A0A955XSN0-F1
#
_cell.length_a   1.000
_cell.length_b   1.000
_cell.length_c   1.000
_cell.angle_alpha   90.00
_cell.angle_beta   90.00
_cell.angle_gamma   90.00
#
_symmetry.space_group_name_H-M   'P 1'
#
loop_
_entity.id
_entity.type
_entity.pdbx_description
1 polymer ?
#
loop_
_entity_poly.entity_id
_entity_poly.type
_entity_poly.pdbx_seq_one_letter_code
_entity_poly.pdbx_strand_id
1 'polypeptide(L)'
;MRWTSLVLALMCFASPAAAQGDGAPTKKTKRVLRTGPYLGVQPGTLDVAPNKKRAKDRRGYRQVTWVGFQMVGQGGRVFVQTTSPAVYTLVPGKPNEVIIDLADARLHRRNDGRKLETGFFPTAVAWVDAEQHRGNRVRVTIKLREVVGYDLRQEGNYLFFDFRPPTRPVTPPDYPPKAGEG
;
A
#
# COMPACT_ATOMS: atom_id res chain seq x y z
N MET A 1 68.35 -29.92 24.79
CA MET A 1 69.21 -28.75 25.08
C MET A 1 68.34 -27.58 25.52
N ARG A 2 68.75 -26.89 26.59
CA ARG A 2 68.04 -25.87 27.36
C ARG A 2 68.12 -24.47 26.70
N TRP A 3 67.03 -23.70 26.78
CA TRP A 3 66.97 -22.26 27.20
C TRP A 3 65.50 -21.77 27.07
N THR A 4 64.73 -21.35 28.10
CA THR A 4 64.78 -20.14 28.98
C THR A 4 65.12 -18.87 28.20
N SER A 5 64.34 -17.78 28.12
CA SER A 5 63.37 -17.20 29.07
C SER A 5 62.36 -16.26 28.38
N LEU A 6 61.25 -16.10 29.09
CA LEU A 6 60.22 -15.07 29.04
C LEU A 6 60.80 -13.65 29.22
N VAL A 7 60.31 -12.65 28.45
CA VAL A 7 60.25 -11.26 28.91
C VAL A 7 58.87 -10.70 28.57
N LEU A 8 58.13 -10.41 29.64
CA LEU A 8 56.88 -9.67 29.69
C LEU A 8 57.23 -8.18 29.72
N ALA A 9 56.67 -7.37 28.82
CA ALA A 9 56.70 -5.91 28.94
C ALA A 9 55.26 -5.37 28.88
N LEU A 10 54.74 -5.09 30.07
CA LEU A 10 53.52 -4.33 30.30
C LEU A 10 53.92 -2.85 30.37
N MET A 11 53.41 -2.01 29.48
CA MET A 11 53.38 -0.55 29.69
C MET A 11 51.97 -0.03 29.44
N CYS A 12 51.31 0.33 30.53
CA CYS A 12 50.22 1.30 30.55
C CYS A 12 50.82 2.70 30.31
N PHE A 13 50.14 3.58 29.55
CA PHE A 13 49.58 4.84 30.06
C PHE A 13 48.99 5.73 28.96
N ALA A 14 47.82 6.28 29.30
CA ALA A 14 47.27 7.58 28.92
C ALA A 14 46.77 7.81 27.48
N SER A 15 45.45 7.61 27.30
CA SER A 15 44.64 8.34 26.32
C SER A 15 44.58 9.84 26.64
N PRO A 16 44.47 10.70 25.61
CA PRO A 16 43.65 11.89 25.73
C PRO A 16 42.56 11.97 24.66
N ALA A 17 41.39 12.39 25.15
CA ALA A 17 40.44 13.30 24.53
C ALA A 17 39.79 12.89 23.20
N ALA A 18 38.54 12.49 23.36
CA ALA A 18 37.48 12.67 22.39
C ALA A 18 37.51 14.09 21.78
N ALA A 19 37.76 14.16 20.47
CA ALA A 19 37.22 15.21 19.61
C ALA A 19 36.13 14.55 18.75
N GLN A 20 34.97 14.31 19.38
CA GLN A 20 33.73 14.08 18.65
C GLN A 20 33.45 15.34 17.83
N GLY A 21 33.75 15.28 16.54
CA GLY A 21 33.12 16.17 15.59
C GLY A 21 31.62 15.89 15.62
N ASP A 22 30.88 16.67 16.40
CA ASP A 22 29.42 16.77 16.34
C ASP A 22 29.01 17.50 15.05
N GLY A 23 29.41 16.94 13.92
CA GLY A 23 28.76 17.13 12.64
C GLY A 23 27.77 16.00 12.46
N ALA A 24 26.73 15.94 13.31
CA ALA A 24 25.61 15.06 13.07
C ALA A 24 25.15 15.27 11.62
N PRO A 25 25.16 14.25 10.75
CA PRO A 25 24.47 14.36 9.48
C PRO A 25 23.00 14.39 9.85
N THR A 26 22.46 15.60 10.06
CA THR A 26 21.03 15.82 10.00
C THR A 26 20.63 15.29 8.63
N LYS A 27 20.08 14.07 8.61
CA LYS A 27 19.37 13.54 7.45
C LYS A 27 18.23 14.51 7.25
N LYS A 28 18.49 15.58 6.48
CA LYS A 28 17.47 16.44 5.91
C LYS A 28 16.68 15.50 5.02
N THR A 29 15.67 14.86 5.61
CA THR A 29 14.67 14.09 4.91
C THR A 29 14.21 14.99 3.79
N LYS A 30 14.63 14.67 2.57
CA LYS A 30 14.30 15.42 1.37
C LYS A 30 12.78 15.51 1.39
N ARG A 31 12.25 16.68 1.75
CA ARG A 31 10.81 16.93 1.82
C ARG A 31 10.35 16.84 0.38
N VAL A 32 9.94 15.66 -0.04
CA VAL A 32 9.38 15.42 -1.37
C VAL A 32 8.28 16.45 -1.52
N LEU A 33 8.48 17.41 -2.43
CA LEU A 33 7.48 18.42 -2.70
C LEU A 33 6.23 17.68 -3.18
N ARG A 34 5.09 18.04 -2.59
CA ARG A 34 3.78 17.46 -2.90
C ARG A 34 3.35 18.00 -4.26
N THR A 35 3.94 17.48 -5.33
CA THR A 35 3.72 17.95 -6.70
C THR A 35 2.67 17.07 -7.36
N GLY A 36 1.41 17.41 -7.09
CA GLY A 36 0.22 16.85 -7.73
C GLY A 36 -1.04 17.56 -7.22
N PRO A 37 -2.17 17.51 -7.96
CA PRO A 37 -3.44 18.09 -7.50
C PRO A 37 -4.02 17.38 -6.27
N TYR A 38 -3.43 16.26 -5.85
CA TYR A 38 -3.80 15.48 -4.68
C TYR A 38 -2.66 15.51 -3.64
N LEU A 39 -2.92 16.06 -2.45
CA LEU A 39 -1.96 16.21 -1.35
C LEU A 39 -1.83 14.95 -0.45
N GLY A 40 -2.45 13.83 -0.86
CA GLY A 40 -2.50 12.58 -0.10
C GLY A 40 -1.34 11.62 -0.39
N VAL A 41 -1.58 10.34 -0.07
CA VAL A 41 -0.63 9.24 -0.28
C VAL A 41 -0.62 8.91 -1.78
N GLN A 42 0.56 8.84 -2.41
CA GLN A 42 0.71 8.50 -3.82
C GLN A 42 1.24 7.07 -3.93
N PRO A 43 0.46 6.12 -4.52
CA PRO A 43 0.90 4.74 -4.68
C PRO A 43 2.25 4.66 -5.42
N GLY A 44 3.22 3.94 -4.85
CA GLY A 44 4.55 3.72 -5.46
C GLY A 44 5.60 4.81 -5.18
N THR A 45 5.20 6.00 -4.72
CA THR A 45 6.14 7.10 -4.39
C THR A 45 6.22 7.33 -2.88
N LEU A 46 5.07 7.43 -2.21
CA LEU A 46 4.96 7.68 -0.78
C LEU A 46 3.82 6.84 -0.21
N ASP A 47 4.19 5.67 0.26
CA ASP A 47 3.33 4.57 0.71
C ASP A 47 2.66 4.76 2.08
N VAL A 48 2.90 5.89 2.74
CA VAL A 48 2.51 6.12 4.13
C VAL A 48 2.07 7.55 4.31
N ALA A 49 0.92 7.73 4.97
CA ALA A 49 0.48 9.05 5.39
C ALA A 49 1.55 9.74 6.25
N PRO A 50 1.72 11.07 6.13
CA PRO A 50 2.62 11.82 6.99
C PRO A 50 2.38 11.48 8.48
N ASN A 51 3.46 11.28 9.23
CA ASN A 51 3.45 10.92 10.66
C ASN A 51 2.94 9.51 11.03
N LYS A 52 2.77 8.59 10.05
CA LYS A 52 2.46 7.18 10.36
C LYS A 52 3.67 6.28 10.18
N LYS A 53 3.80 5.27 11.05
CA LYS A 53 4.79 4.20 10.92
C LYS A 53 4.36 3.22 9.82
N ARG A 54 5.31 2.72 9.01
CA ARG A 54 5.06 1.60 8.10
C ARG A 54 4.62 0.39 8.91
N ALA A 55 3.55 -0.27 8.46
CA ALA A 55 3.20 -1.59 8.97
C ALA A 55 4.30 -2.59 8.60
N LYS A 56 4.38 -3.69 9.35
CA LYS A 56 5.32 -4.79 9.11
C LYS A 56 4.54 -6.09 9.07
N ASP A 57 5.10 -7.08 8.39
CA ASP A 57 4.61 -8.46 8.46
C ASP A 57 4.52 -8.92 9.92
N ARG A 58 3.53 -9.77 10.21
CA ARG A 58 3.28 -10.28 11.56
C ARG A 58 3.17 -11.80 11.51
N ARG A 59 3.96 -12.50 12.32
CA ARG A 59 3.81 -13.94 12.64
C ARG A 59 3.32 -14.80 11.45
N GLY A 60 4.02 -14.73 10.31
CA GLY A 60 3.74 -15.56 9.14
C GLY A 60 2.65 -15.04 8.20
N TYR A 61 2.09 -13.84 8.42
CA TYR A 61 1.17 -13.20 7.49
C TYR A 61 1.58 -11.76 7.14
N ARG A 62 1.34 -11.39 5.88
CA ARG A 62 1.45 -10.03 5.36
C ARG A 62 0.24 -9.20 5.76
N GLN A 63 0.42 -7.89 5.92
CA GLN A 63 -0.68 -6.99 6.23
C GLN A 63 -1.13 -6.25 4.98
N VAL A 64 -2.43 -6.25 4.70
CA VAL A 64 -3.05 -5.35 3.71
C VAL A 64 -3.21 -4.00 4.37
N THR A 65 -2.43 -3.02 3.91
CA THR A 65 -2.37 -1.68 4.53
C THR A 65 -3.24 -0.68 3.82
N TRP A 66 -3.59 -0.96 2.57
CA TRP A 66 -4.38 -0.03 1.78
C TRP A 66 -5.06 -0.74 0.61
N VAL A 67 -6.36 -0.54 0.49
CA VAL A 67 -7.11 -0.79 -0.74
C VAL A 67 -7.57 0.57 -1.24
N GLY A 68 -7.34 0.84 -2.52
CA GLY A 68 -7.57 2.17 -3.08
C GLY A 68 -8.02 2.13 -4.53
N PHE A 69 -8.51 3.28 -4.96
CA PHE A 69 -8.95 3.54 -6.32
C PHE A 69 -8.35 4.86 -6.80
N GLN A 70 -7.95 4.91 -8.07
CA GLN A 70 -7.58 6.15 -8.75
C GLN A 70 -8.04 6.09 -10.21
N MET A 71 -8.41 7.24 -10.76
CA MET A 71 -8.64 7.34 -12.21
C MET A 71 -7.31 7.36 -12.95
N VAL A 72 -7.23 6.64 -14.07
CA VAL A 72 -6.05 6.61 -14.95
C VAL A 72 -6.54 6.79 -16.38
N GLY A 73 -6.32 7.98 -16.94
CA GLY A 73 -6.93 8.37 -18.21
C GLY A 73 -8.46 8.32 -18.12
N GLN A 74 -9.09 7.55 -19.02
CA GLN A 74 -10.54 7.30 -19.02
C GLN A 74 -10.92 5.99 -18.29
N GLY A 75 -9.93 5.27 -17.75
CA GLY A 75 -10.12 4.02 -17.01
C GLY A 75 -10.09 4.22 -15.50
N GLY A 76 -10.15 3.10 -14.78
CA GLY A 76 -10.02 3.05 -13.32
C GLY A 76 -8.92 2.09 -12.91
N ARG A 77 -8.07 2.51 -11.97
CA ARG A 77 -7.09 1.63 -11.31
C ARG A 77 -7.56 1.32 -9.91
N VAL A 78 -7.74 0.03 -9.63
CA VAL A 78 -7.81 -0.47 -8.25
C VAL A 78 -6.41 -0.92 -7.85
N PHE A 79 -6.01 -0.61 -6.62
CA PHE A 79 -4.73 -1.07 -6.11
C PHE A 79 -4.86 -1.61 -4.69
N VAL A 80 -4.04 -2.61 -4.39
CA VAL A 80 -3.94 -3.20 -3.07
C VAL A 80 -2.48 -3.16 -2.63
N GLN A 81 -2.24 -2.50 -1.51
CA GLN A 81 -0.93 -2.42 -0.88
C GLN A 81 -0.83 -3.44 0.24
N THR A 82 0.31 -4.11 0.27
CA THR A 82 0.69 -5.06 1.32
C THR A 82 2.01 -4.67 1.96
N THR A 83 2.40 -5.33 3.05
CA THR A 83 3.70 -5.09 3.71
C THR A 83 4.88 -5.82 3.05
N SER A 84 4.57 -6.87 2.28
CA SER A 84 5.50 -7.65 1.45
C SER A 84 4.75 -8.16 0.21
N PRO A 85 5.44 -8.52 -0.90
CA PRO A 85 4.80 -8.92 -2.14
C PRO A 85 3.65 -9.91 -1.93
N ALA A 86 2.50 -9.63 -2.55
CA ALA A 86 1.30 -10.41 -2.37
C ALA A 86 1.43 -11.77 -3.07
N VAL A 87 0.87 -12.80 -2.43
CA VAL A 87 0.56 -14.09 -3.06
C VAL A 87 -0.95 -14.11 -3.22
N TYR A 88 -1.44 -14.27 -4.44
CA TYR A 88 -2.86 -14.11 -4.74
C TYR A 88 -3.37 -15.17 -5.69
N THR A 89 -4.69 -15.35 -5.69
CA THR A 89 -5.41 -16.22 -6.62
C THR A 89 -6.67 -15.52 -7.07
N LEU A 90 -6.97 -15.58 -8.38
CA LEU A 90 -8.25 -15.15 -8.93
C LEU A 90 -9.31 -16.19 -8.57
N VAL A 91 -10.41 -15.73 -8.00
CA VAL A 91 -11.54 -16.57 -7.60
C VAL A 91 -12.67 -16.39 -8.61
N PRO A 92 -13.32 -17.48 -9.05
CA PRO A 92 -14.51 -17.38 -9.88
C PRO A 92 -15.59 -16.53 -9.19
N GLY A 93 -16.13 -15.57 -9.93
CA GLY A 93 -17.22 -14.69 -9.48
C GLY A 93 -18.27 -14.53 -10.57
N LYS A 94 -19.16 -13.55 -10.41
CA LYS A 94 -20.09 -13.17 -11.48
C LYS A 94 -19.32 -12.54 -12.65
N PRO A 95 -19.88 -12.49 -13.87
CA PRO A 95 -19.17 -11.92 -15.04
C PRO A 95 -18.66 -10.49 -14.86
N ASN A 96 -19.34 -9.68 -14.04
CA ASN A 96 -18.96 -8.30 -13.73
C ASN A 96 -18.29 -8.15 -12.35
N GLU A 97 -17.64 -9.20 -11.87
CA GLU A 97 -16.88 -9.19 -10.61
C GLU A 97 -15.47 -9.71 -10.87
N VAL A 98 -14.48 -9.00 -10.34
CA VAL A 98 -13.11 -9.49 -10.22
C VAL A 98 -12.87 -9.74 -8.75
N ILE A 99 -12.70 -11.01 -8.39
CA ILE A 99 -12.48 -11.44 -7.01
C ILE A 99 -11.07 -11.99 -6.90
N ILE A 100 -10.31 -11.48 -5.93
CA ILE A 100 -9.01 -12.01 -5.58
C ILE A 100 -8.95 -12.43 -4.12
N ASP A 101 -8.25 -13.52 -3.89
CA ASP A 101 -7.90 -14.00 -2.57
C ASP A 101 -6.40 -13.76 -2.36
N LEU A 102 -6.06 -12.94 -1.38
CA LEU A 102 -4.69 -12.74 -0.93
C LEU A 102 -4.37 -13.77 0.14
N ALA A 103 -3.53 -14.74 -0.18
CA ALA A 103 -3.06 -15.74 0.77
C ALA A 103 -2.22 -15.10 1.88
N ASP A 104 -2.08 -15.78 3.01
CA ASP A 104 -1.36 -15.37 4.23
C ASP A 104 -1.47 -13.89 4.55
N ALA A 105 -2.66 -13.30 4.38
CA ALA A 105 -2.89 -11.87 4.47
C ALA A 105 -3.93 -11.55 5.53
N ARG A 106 -3.76 -10.40 6.20
CA ARG A 106 -4.75 -9.83 7.11
C ARG A 106 -4.87 -8.32 6.92
N LEU A 107 -6.07 -7.78 7.08
CA LEU A 107 -6.26 -6.33 7.10
C LEU A 107 -5.44 -5.72 8.24
N HIS A 108 -4.65 -4.69 7.96
CA HIS A 108 -3.84 -4.01 8.98
C HIS A 108 -4.74 -3.31 10.01
N ARG A 109 -5.79 -2.64 9.54
CA ARG A 109 -6.87 -2.06 10.35
C ARG A 109 -8.22 -2.40 9.74
N ARG A 110 -9.25 -2.37 10.58
CA ARG A 110 -10.65 -2.48 10.14
C ARG A 110 -11.02 -1.44 9.07
N ASN A 111 -10.43 -0.25 9.14
CA ASN A 111 -10.70 0.81 8.17
C ASN A 111 -10.16 0.50 6.77
N ASP A 112 -9.12 -0.33 6.65
CA ASP A 112 -8.49 -0.66 5.37
C ASP A 112 -9.37 -1.61 4.54
N GLY A 113 -10.40 -2.20 5.16
CA GLY A 113 -11.44 -3.00 4.52
C GLY A 113 -12.77 -2.29 4.34
N ARG A 114 -12.83 -0.96 4.50
CA ARG A 114 -14.08 -0.24 4.21
C ARG A 114 -14.31 -0.22 2.70
N LYS A 115 -15.55 -0.55 2.31
CA LYS A 115 -16.02 -0.47 0.94
C LYS A 115 -15.78 0.93 0.36
N LEU A 116 -15.17 0.96 -0.82
CA LEU A 116 -14.96 2.15 -1.63
C LEU A 116 -16.06 2.24 -2.65
N GLU A 117 -16.91 3.26 -2.54
CA GLU A 117 -17.91 3.57 -3.57
C GLU A 117 -17.26 4.46 -4.64
N THR A 118 -17.20 3.98 -5.88
CA THR A 118 -16.63 4.72 -7.02
C THR A 118 -17.72 5.20 -7.98
N GLY A 119 -18.96 5.24 -7.48
CA GLY A 119 -20.19 5.61 -8.19
C GLY A 119 -20.15 6.97 -8.92
N PHE A 120 -19.35 7.92 -8.44
CA PHE A 120 -19.29 9.26 -9.02
C PHE A 120 -18.23 9.41 -10.13
N PHE A 121 -17.36 8.41 -10.28
CA PHE A 121 -16.30 8.46 -11.28
C PHE A 121 -16.79 7.82 -12.58
N PRO A 122 -16.48 8.39 -13.75
CA PRO A 122 -16.89 7.85 -15.04
C PRO A 122 -16.00 6.65 -15.46
N THR A 123 -15.92 5.62 -14.62
CA THR A 123 -15.10 4.41 -14.85
C THR A 123 -15.96 3.15 -14.80
N ALA A 124 -15.44 2.01 -15.26
CA ALA A 124 -16.15 0.74 -15.18
C ALA A 124 -16.27 0.19 -13.75
N VAL A 125 -15.45 0.66 -12.80
CA VAL A 125 -15.48 0.21 -11.40
C VAL A 125 -16.67 0.86 -10.68
N ALA A 126 -17.55 0.03 -10.13
CA ALA A 126 -18.71 0.47 -9.35
C ALA A 126 -18.33 0.66 -7.87
N TRP A 127 -17.66 -0.34 -7.31
CA TRP A 127 -17.15 -0.32 -5.95
C TRP A 127 -16.06 -1.37 -5.76
N VAL A 128 -15.29 -1.19 -4.69
CA VAL A 128 -14.27 -2.14 -4.23
C VAL A 128 -14.52 -2.45 -2.77
N ASP A 129 -14.53 -3.73 -2.41
CA ASP A 129 -14.65 -4.18 -1.02
C ASP A 129 -13.49 -5.10 -0.66
N ALA A 130 -13.03 -5.04 0.58
CA ALA A 130 -11.96 -5.88 1.06
C ALA A 130 -12.27 -6.39 2.47
N GLU A 131 -12.38 -7.70 2.60
CA GLU A 131 -12.79 -8.32 3.86
C GLU A 131 -11.79 -9.39 4.30
N GLN A 132 -11.70 -9.58 5.62
CA GLN A 132 -11.01 -10.74 6.17
C GLN A 132 -11.85 -11.98 5.85
N HIS A 133 -11.33 -12.86 5.00
CA HIS A 133 -11.95 -14.13 4.67
C HIS A 133 -11.43 -15.25 5.61
N ARG A 134 -11.97 -16.47 5.47
CA ARG A 134 -11.58 -17.62 6.31
C ARG A 134 -10.07 -17.88 6.22
N GLY A 135 -9.47 -18.23 7.36
CA GLY A 135 -8.02 -18.38 7.49
C GLY A 135 -7.27 -17.05 7.48
N ASN A 136 -5.97 -17.08 7.21
CA ASN A 136 -5.16 -15.88 7.00
C ASN A 136 -5.31 -15.42 5.54
N ARG A 137 -6.51 -14.99 5.16
CA ARG A 137 -6.80 -14.58 3.80
C ARG A 137 -7.61 -13.30 3.75
N VAL A 138 -7.24 -12.39 2.87
CA VAL A 138 -8.07 -11.21 2.57
C VAL A 138 -8.68 -11.41 1.19
N ARG A 139 -10.01 -11.29 1.11
CA ARG A 139 -10.72 -11.28 -0.17
C ARG A 139 -10.94 -9.85 -0.58
N VAL A 140 -10.55 -9.51 -1.81
CA VAL A 140 -10.87 -8.22 -2.43
C VAL A 140 -11.83 -8.48 -3.58
N THR A 141 -12.99 -7.85 -3.51
CA THR A 141 -14.06 -7.95 -4.50
C THR A 141 -14.18 -6.62 -5.21
N ILE A 142 -13.97 -6.62 -6.51
CA ILE A 142 -14.12 -5.45 -7.37
C ILE A 142 -15.37 -5.65 -8.20
N LYS A 143 -16.37 -4.81 -8.00
CA LYS A 143 -17.60 -4.83 -8.79
C LYS A 143 -17.49 -3.90 -9.96
N LEU A 144 -17.87 -4.40 -11.13
CA LEU A 144 -17.90 -3.64 -12.37
C LEU A 144 -19.34 -3.33 -12.77
N ARG A 145 -19.52 -2.16 -13.39
CA ARG A 145 -20.80 -1.70 -13.97
C ARG A 145 -21.14 -2.46 -15.23
N GLU A 146 -20.11 -2.78 -16.00
CA GLU A 146 -20.16 -3.60 -17.19
C GLU A 146 -18.92 -4.48 -17.25
N VAL A 147 -18.95 -5.52 -18.07
CA VAL A 147 -17.80 -6.40 -18.24
C VAL A 147 -16.77 -5.70 -19.12
N VAL A 148 -15.63 -5.36 -18.53
CA VAL A 148 -14.49 -4.77 -19.24
C VAL A 148 -13.22 -5.57 -18.99
N GLY A 149 -12.28 -5.51 -19.93
CA GLY A 149 -10.94 -6.05 -19.73
C GLY A 149 -10.16 -5.28 -18.66
N TYR A 150 -9.16 -5.93 -18.08
CA TYR A 150 -8.23 -5.30 -17.16
C TYR A 150 -6.82 -5.88 -17.31
N ASP A 151 -5.82 -5.06 -17.02
CA ASP A 151 -4.44 -5.50 -16.90
C ASP A 151 -4.09 -5.66 -15.41
N LEU A 152 -3.54 -6.82 -15.04
CA LEU A 152 -3.11 -7.12 -13.67
C LEU A 152 -1.59 -7.09 -13.58
N ARG A 153 -1.06 -6.29 -12.65
CA ARG A 153 0.38 -6.14 -12.43
C ARG A 153 0.73 -6.13 -10.96
N GLN A 154 1.87 -6.73 -10.61
CA GLN A 154 2.44 -6.63 -9.26
C GLN A 154 3.78 -5.92 -9.33
N GLU A 155 3.92 -4.83 -8.57
CA GLU A 155 5.12 -4.01 -8.53
C GLU A 155 5.51 -3.80 -7.05
N GLY A 156 6.57 -4.47 -6.61
CA GLY A 156 6.96 -4.50 -5.21
C GLY A 156 5.83 -5.02 -4.32
N ASN A 157 5.31 -4.15 -3.45
CA ASN A 157 4.27 -4.48 -2.48
C ASN A 157 2.86 -4.10 -2.94
N TYR A 158 2.71 -3.71 -4.19
CA TYR A 158 1.44 -3.30 -4.79
C TYR A 158 0.95 -4.32 -5.80
N LEU A 159 -0.35 -4.59 -5.75
CA LEU A 159 -1.10 -5.23 -6.81
C LEU A 159 -1.99 -4.18 -7.49
N PHE A 160 -1.93 -4.08 -8.80
CA PHE A 160 -2.63 -3.09 -9.62
C PHE A 160 -3.57 -3.78 -10.60
N PHE A 161 -4.81 -3.30 -10.67
CA PHE A 161 -5.82 -3.69 -11.65
C PHE A 161 -6.19 -2.45 -12.45
N ASP A 162 -5.75 -2.42 -13.71
CA ASP A 162 -6.03 -1.34 -14.64
C ASP A 162 -7.22 -1.71 -15.53
N PHE A 163 -8.40 -1.19 -15.21
CA PHE A 163 -9.62 -1.45 -15.96
C PHE A 163 -9.72 -0.53 -17.18
N ARG A 164 -10.13 -1.12 -18.30
CA ARG A 164 -10.44 -0.35 -19.51
C ARG A 164 -11.62 0.61 -19.27
N PRO A 165 -11.71 1.71 -20.03
CA PRO A 165 -12.84 2.62 -19.96
C PRO A 165 -14.18 1.90 -20.19
N PRO A 166 -15.27 2.37 -19.58
CA PRO A 166 -16.60 1.84 -19.86
C PRO A 166 -16.99 2.12 -21.33
N THR A 167 -17.72 1.20 -21.95
CA THR A 167 -18.23 1.35 -23.32
C THR A 167 -19.38 2.35 -23.37
N ARG A 168 -20.12 2.49 -22.27
CA ARG A 168 -21.22 3.44 -22.12
C ARG A 168 -20.82 4.57 -21.18
N PRO A 169 -21.20 5.82 -21.48
CA PRO A 169 -21.04 6.91 -20.53
C PRO A 169 -21.71 6.55 -19.20
N VAL A 170 -20.98 6.73 -18.10
CA VAL A 170 -21.56 6.56 -16.78
C VAL A 170 -22.08 7.91 -16.31
N THR A 171 -23.39 8.01 -16.12
CA THR A 171 -24.01 9.12 -15.42
C THR A 171 -23.79 8.94 -13.91
N PRO A 172 -23.14 9.90 -13.21
CA PRO A 172 -23.11 9.91 -11.76
C PRO A 172 -24.54 9.92 -11.20
N PRO A 173 -24.81 9.26 -10.07
CA PRO A 173 -26.14 9.35 -9.46
C PRO A 173 -26.47 10.80 -9.10
N ASP A 174 -27.72 11.22 -9.35
CA ASP A 174 -28.23 12.52 -8.93
C ASP A 174 -28.10 12.64 -7.41
N TYR A 175 -27.44 13.70 -6.93
CA TYR A 175 -27.38 13.99 -5.50
C TYR A 175 -28.78 14.42 -5.03
N PRO A 176 -29.27 13.99 -3.85
CA PRO A 176 -30.55 14.51 -3.36
C PRO A 176 -30.47 16.04 -3.22
N PRO A 177 -31.55 16.79 -3.53
CA PRO A 177 -31.57 18.22 -3.30
C PRO A 177 -31.22 18.52 -1.84
N LYS A 178 -30.46 19.60 -1.59
CA LYS A 178 -30.17 20.05 -0.22
C LYS A 178 -31.50 20.18 0.51
N ALA A 179 -31.69 19.41 1.58
CA ALA A 179 -32.82 19.61 2.48
C ALA A 179 -32.62 20.98 3.15
N GLY A 180 -33.45 21.97 2.80
CA GLY A 180 -33.55 23.22 3.57
C GLY A 180 -33.48 24.55 2.81
N GLU A 181 -34.01 24.65 1.59
CA GLU A 181 -34.45 25.97 1.08
C GLU A 181 -35.96 25.86 0.80
N GLY A 182 -36.74 26.28 1.79
CA GLY A 182 -38.19 26.44 1.76
C GLY A 182 -38.58 27.48 2.80
#